data_AF-A0A7S3UUC8-F1
#
_entry.id   AF-A0A7S3UUC8-F1
#
_cell.length_a   1.000
_cell.length_b   1.000
_cell.length_c   1.000
_cell.angle_alpha   90.00
_cell.angle_beta   90.00
_cell.angle_gamma   90.00
#
_symmetry.space_group_name_H-M   'P 1'
#
loop_
_entity.id
_entity.type
_entity.pdbx_description
1 polymer ?
#
loop_
_entity_poly.entity_id
_entity_poly.type
_entity_poly.pdbx_seq_one_letter_code
_entity_poly.pdbx_strand_id
1 'polypeptide(L)'
;RTDAPLREWHGHVYGAVGVFLIDMRGNRINGKGVQLEGPLVCADQWADLEAFCARGELKVLVVASEIPFVTDSPEHVRKAAEKVDFLVDHWCYNEPEIARLLGTVFAWQAAQEGRKCILVGGDVHTGIESVIRDAETGLEIPHLTTSPITNHVAGYFNKNTGQIGERFSWEHNWLGREWRNWAEINVDLEDGRVEVEAKLVKVSTDEYAEMDWCSSDEED
;
A
#
# COMPACT_ATOMS: atom_id res chain seq x y z
N ARG A 1 2.94 -24.21 -19.96
CA ARG A 1 2.51 -22.88 -19.46
C ARG A 1 3.24 -21.86 -20.32
N THR A 2 2.52 -20.93 -20.92
CA THR A 2 3.07 -19.89 -21.81
C THR A 2 4.04 -18.99 -21.05
N ASP A 3 5.14 -18.55 -21.67
CA ASP A 3 6.11 -17.58 -21.13
C ASP A 3 5.55 -16.13 -21.04
N ALA A 4 4.23 -15.95 -21.15
CA ALA A 4 3.61 -14.64 -21.01
C ALA A 4 3.62 -14.22 -19.53
N PRO A 5 3.89 -12.94 -19.21
CA PRO A 5 3.81 -12.44 -17.85
C PRO A 5 2.41 -12.69 -17.28
N LEU A 6 2.32 -13.18 -16.05
CA LEU A 6 1.04 -13.27 -15.35
C LEU A 6 0.63 -11.84 -14.96
N ARG A 7 -0.57 -11.42 -15.36
CA ARG A 7 -1.12 -10.12 -14.96
C ARG A 7 -2.03 -10.35 -13.76
N GLU A 8 -1.58 -9.98 -12.56
CA GLU A 8 -2.39 -10.11 -11.34
C GLU A 8 -2.97 -8.76 -10.87
N TRP A 9 -2.49 -7.63 -11.40
CA TRP A 9 -3.13 -6.32 -11.18
C TRP A 9 -4.51 -6.27 -11.83
N HIS A 10 -5.44 -5.57 -11.20
CA HIS A 10 -6.78 -5.38 -11.73
C HIS A 10 -7.56 -4.32 -10.96
N GLY A 11 -8.64 -3.80 -11.57
CA GLY A 11 -9.54 -2.83 -10.97
C GLY A 11 -10.97 -3.35 -10.87
N HIS A 12 -11.65 -3.06 -9.76
CA HIS A 12 -13.06 -3.36 -9.51
C HIS A 12 -13.85 -2.07 -9.31
N VAL A 13 -15.08 -2.03 -9.79
CA VAL A 13 -15.98 -0.87 -9.63
C VAL A 13 -17.25 -1.31 -8.93
N TYR A 14 -17.58 -0.64 -7.82
CA TYR A 14 -18.78 -0.81 -7.01
C TYR A 14 -19.53 0.52 -6.95
N GLY A 15 -20.43 0.75 -7.91
CA GLY A 15 -21.07 2.06 -8.07
C GLY A 15 -20.05 3.16 -8.34
N ALA A 16 -19.95 4.14 -7.45
CA ALA A 16 -18.99 5.24 -7.54
C ALA A 16 -17.65 4.95 -6.84
N VAL A 17 -17.44 3.73 -6.34
CA VAL A 17 -16.22 3.31 -5.65
C VAL A 17 -15.37 2.46 -6.59
N GLY A 18 -14.13 2.86 -6.82
CA GLY A 18 -13.13 2.09 -7.55
C GLY A 18 -12.10 1.50 -6.59
N VAL A 19 -11.75 0.23 -6.77
CA VAL A 19 -10.66 -0.43 -6.06
C VAL A 19 -9.64 -0.90 -7.09
N PHE A 20 -8.41 -0.41 -7.03
CA PHE A 20 -7.32 -0.82 -7.91
C PHE A 20 -6.26 -1.57 -7.10
N LEU A 21 -6.00 -2.82 -7.48
CA LEU A 21 -4.98 -3.65 -6.86
C LEU A 21 -3.73 -3.62 -7.74
N ILE A 22 -2.64 -3.10 -7.18
CA ILE A 22 -1.32 -3.09 -7.80
C ILE A 22 -0.65 -4.44 -7.54
N ASP A 23 0.02 -4.93 -8.57
CA ASP A 23 0.88 -6.09 -8.52
C ASP A 23 2.32 -5.64 -8.71
N MET A 24 3.10 -5.64 -7.62
CA MET A 24 4.50 -5.23 -7.59
C MET A 24 5.45 -6.39 -7.97
N ARG A 25 4.93 -7.60 -8.16
CA ARG A 25 5.69 -8.84 -8.31
C ARG A 25 5.55 -9.48 -9.69
N GLY A 26 4.40 -9.40 -10.35
CA GLY A 26 4.10 -10.09 -11.61
C GLY A 26 4.96 -9.63 -12.80
N ASN A 27 5.50 -8.41 -12.76
CA ASN A 27 6.49 -7.96 -13.75
C ASN A 27 7.91 -8.49 -13.47
N ARG A 28 8.16 -8.99 -12.25
CA ARG A 28 9.48 -9.34 -11.73
C ARG A 28 9.56 -10.80 -11.28
N ILE A 29 8.55 -11.62 -11.56
CA ILE A 29 8.55 -13.05 -11.27
C ILE A 29 8.05 -13.78 -12.52
N ASN A 30 8.84 -14.70 -13.07
CA ASN A 30 8.40 -15.51 -14.21
C ASN A 30 7.57 -16.73 -13.78
N GLY A 31 7.00 -17.46 -14.75
CA GLY A 31 6.19 -18.66 -14.48
C GLY A 31 6.92 -19.83 -13.81
N LYS A 32 8.23 -19.71 -13.55
CA LYS A 32 9.05 -20.65 -12.77
C LYS A 32 9.37 -20.14 -11.36
N GLY A 33 8.84 -18.98 -10.96
CA GLY A 33 9.10 -18.35 -9.66
C GLY A 33 10.45 -17.66 -9.56
N VAL A 34 11.15 -17.41 -10.67
CA VAL A 34 12.46 -16.74 -10.66
C VAL A 34 12.25 -15.23 -10.69
N GLN A 35 12.92 -14.54 -9.76
CA GLN A 35 12.95 -13.08 -9.71
C GLN A 35 13.73 -12.51 -10.92
N LEU A 36 13.15 -11.51 -11.56
CA LEU A 36 13.69 -10.79 -12.71
C LEU A 36 13.93 -9.33 -12.36
N GLU A 37 14.93 -8.74 -12.99
CA GLU A 37 15.16 -7.30 -12.95
C GLU A 37 14.08 -6.56 -13.75
N GLY A 38 13.64 -5.41 -13.25
CA GLY A 38 12.64 -4.58 -13.92
C GLY A 38 12.03 -3.54 -12.98
N PRO A 39 11.19 -2.64 -13.52
CA PRO A 39 10.43 -1.71 -12.69
C PRO A 39 9.46 -2.45 -11.76
N LEU A 40 9.10 -1.81 -10.65
CA LEU A 40 8.06 -2.31 -9.73
C LEU A 40 6.75 -2.51 -10.49
N VAL A 41 6.38 -1.53 -11.30
CA VAL A 41 5.14 -1.50 -12.07
C VAL A 41 5.46 -1.39 -13.55
N CYS A 42 4.95 -2.34 -14.34
CA CYS A 42 5.16 -2.36 -15.78
C CYS A 42 4.35 -1.26 -16.49
N ALA A 43 4.74 -0.93 -17.73
CA ALA A 43 4.06 0.10 -18.53
C ALA A 43 2.57 -0.18 -18.76
N ASP A 44 2.20 -1.46 -18.97
CA ASP A 44 0.81 -1.87 -19.16
C ASP A 44 -0.03 -1.58 -17.89
N GLN A 45 0.51 -1.90 -16.71
CA GLN A 45 -0.17 -1.66 -15.45
C GLN A 45 -0.31 -0.16 -15.14
N TRP A 46 0.70 0.65 -15.48
CA TRP A 46 0.58 2.11 -15.42
C TRP A 46 -0.54 2.64 -16.32
N ALA A 47 -0.62 2.15 -17.56
CA ALA A 47 -1.66 2.55 -18.49
C ALA A 47 -3.06 2.12 -17.98
N ASP A 48 -3.18 0.94 -17.40
CA ASP A 48 -4.43 0.46 -16.81
C ASP A 48 -4.86 1.30 -15.59
N LEU A 49 -3.92 1.70 -14.73
CA LEU A 49 -4.20 2.60 -13.59
C LEU A 49 -4.67 3.98 -14.09
N GLU A 50 -3.98 4.56 -15.07
CA GLU A 50 -4.36 5.86 -15.66
C GLU A 50 -5.75 5.79 -16.32
N ALA A 51 -6.03 4.72 -17.07
CA ALA A 51 -7.35 4.48 -17.66
C ALA A 51 -8.43 4.26 -16.59
N PHE A 52 -8.09 3.61 -15.47
CA PHE A 52 -9.00 3.44 -14.34
C PHE A 52 -9.33 4.78 -13.67
N CYS A 53 -8.33 5.63 -13.45
CA CYS A 53 -8.50 7.00 -12.91
C CYS A 53 -9.29 7.92 -13.86
N ALA A 54 -9.22 7.70 -15.18
CA ALA A 54 -9.95 8.49 -16.17
C ALA A 54 -11.49 8.28 -16.15
N ARG A 55 -11.97 7.28 -15.39
CA ARG A 55 -13.40 7.02 -15.21
C ARG A 55 -14.08 8.16 -14.46
N GLY A 56 -14.97 8.87 -15.15
CA GLY A 56 -15.67 10.04 -14.62
C GLY A 56 -16.69 9.71 -13.53
N GLU A 57 -17.17 8.47 -13.50
CA GLU A 57 -18.14 7.97 -12.52
C GLU A 57 -17.57 7.77 -11.12
N LEU A 58 -16.24 7.66 -10.99
CA LEU A 58 -15.59 7.36 -9.70
C LEU A 58 -15.53 8.60 -8.81
N LYS A 59 -15.93 8.39 -7.56
CA LYS A 59 -15.91 9.34 -6.45
C LYS A 59 -14.97 8.91 -5.33
N VAL A 60 -14.82 7.61 -5.13
CA VAL A 60 -13.86 7.04 -4.17
C VAL A 60 -12.90 6.14 -4.91
N LEU A 61 -11.60 6.25 -4.62
CA LEU A 61 -10.55 5.41 -5.17
C LEU A 61 -9.75 4.78 -4.03
N VAL A 62 -9.83 3.46 -3.90
CA VAL A 62 -8.94 2.69 -3.05
C VAL A 62 -7.83 2.12 -3.93
N VAL A 63 -6.58 2.45 -3.63
CA VAL A 63 -5.43 1.82 -4.29
C VAL A 63 -4.71 0.97 -3.26
N ALA A 64 -4.54 -0.31 -3.57
CA ALA A 64 -3.85 -1.23 -2.69
C ALA A 64 -2.60 -1.81 -3.36
N SER A 65 -1.56 -2.05 -2.57
CA SER A 65 -0.37 -2.77 -2.98
C SER A 65 0.08 -3.73 -1.88
N GLU A 66 0.97 -4.67 -2.22
CA GLU A 66 1.49 -5.66 -1.26
C GLU A 66 2.28 -4.98 -0.15
N ILE A 67 3.18 -4.07 -0.53
CA ILE A 67 4.04 -3.29 0.38
C ILE A 67 3.44 -1.89 0.57
N PRO A 68 3.60 -1.23 1.73
CA PRO A 68 3.04 0.09 1.97
C PRO A 68 3.73 1.14 1.12
N PHE A 69 2.96 2.11 0.64
CA PHE A 69 3.41 3.14 -0.31
C PHE A 69 4.48 4.06 0.28
N VAL A 70 4.39 4.33 1.58
CA VAL A 70 5.37 5.10 2.34
C VAL A 70 5.77 4.34 3.61
N THR A 71 7.07 4.16 3.82
CA THR A 71 7.61 3.51 5.02
C THR A 71 8.70 4.33 5.70
N ASP A 72 9.70 4.81 4.94
CA ASP A 72 10.75 5.72 5.38
C ASP A 72 11.20 6.56 4.17
N SER A 73 12.07 7.54 4.39
CA SER A 73 12.67 8.34 3.34
C SER A 73 13.43 7.48 2.31
N PRO A 74 13.38 7.81 1.01
CA PRO A 74 14.10 7.10 -0.03
C PRO A 74 15.60 6.91 0.26
N GLU A 75 16.26 7.93 0.80
CA GLU A 75 17.68 7.86 1.20
C GLU A 75 17.93 6.78 2.25
N HIS A 76 17.08 6.72 3.28
CA HIS A 76 17.22 5.74 4.34
C HIS A 76 16.96 4.32 3.82
N VAL A 77 15.91 4.13 3.03
CA VAL A 77 15.59 2.80 2.46
C VAL A 77 16.71 2.30 1.55
N ARG A 78 17.27 3.16 0.68
CA ARG A 78 18.41 2.80 -0.19
C ARG A 78 19.65 2.41 0.61
N LYS A 79 19.96 3.15 1.68
CA LYS A 79 21.09 2.82 2.55
C LYS A 79 20.86 1.51 3.32
N ALA A 80 19.64 1.27 3.79
CA ALA A 80 19.30 0.03 4.46
C ALA A 80 19.34 -1.18 3.51
N ALA A 81 19.00 -0.99 2.24
CA ALA A 81 19.05 -2.01 1.20
C ALA A 81 20.46 -2.56 0.95
N GLU A 82 21.53 -1.81 1.29
CA GLU A 82 22.91 -2.32 1.25
C GLU A 82 23.16 -3.51 2.20
N LYS A 83 22.27 -3.71 3.18
CA LYS A 83 22.36 -4.79 4.18
C LYS A 83 21.15 -5.72 4.16
N VAL A 84 20.08 -5.31 3.51
CA VAL A 84 18.77 -5.97 3.54
C VAL A 84 18.19 -5.96 2.14
N ASP A 85 18.57 -6.97 1.35
CA ASP A 85 18.37 -6.98 -0.11
C ASP A 85 16.91 -6.83 -0.52
N PHE A 86 15.94 -7.33 0.26
CA PHE A 86 14.51 -7.22 -0.11
C PHE A 86 14.00 -5.76 -0.14
N LEU A 87 14.70 -4.81 0.48
CA LEU A 87 14.28 -3.41 0.49
C LEU A 87 14.36 -2.76 -0.90
N VAL A 88 15.08 -3.36 -1.85
CA VAL A 88 15.07 -2.89 -3.25
C VAL A 88 13.69 -3.01 -3.91
N ASP A 89 12.82 -3.88 -3.36
CA ASP A 89 11.47 -4.09 -3.84
C ASP A 89 10.44 -3.11 -3.26
N HIS A 90 10.87 -2.19 -2.38
CA HIS A 90 9.98 -1.24 -1.73
C HIS A 90 9.74 -0.01 -2.61
N TRP A 91 8.54 0.58 -2.48
CA TRP A 91 8.18 1.85 -3.13
C TRP A 91 9.19 2.97 -2.90
N CYS A 92 9.61 3.19 -1.65
CA CYS A 92 10.54 4.25 -1.28
C CYS A 92 11.95 4.05 -1.87
N TYR A 93 12.38 2.82 -2.14
CA TYR A 93 13.63 2.58 -2.88
C TYR A 93 13.51 3.08 -4.33
N ASN A 94 12.36 2.77 -4.94
CA ASN A 94 11.97 3.13 -6.30
C ASN A 94 11.25 4.49 -6.37
N GLU A 95 11.89 5.50 -5.77
CA GLU A 95 11.34 6.87 -5.60
C GLU A 95 10.62 7.46 -6.83
N PRO A 96 11.13 7.33 -8.08
CA PRO A 96 10.40 7.87 -9.24
C PRO A 96 9.03 7.22 -9.46
N GLU A 97 8.90 5.91 -9.18
CA GLU A 97 7.65 5.17 -9.36
C GLU A 97 6.63 5.56 -8.29
N ILE A 98 7.03 5.65 -7.02
CA ILE A 98 6.12 6.11 -5.96
C ILE A 98 5.73 7.59 -6.15
N ALA A 99 6.65 8.44 -6.58
CA ALA A 99 6.33 9.84 -6.90
C ALA A 99 5.31 9.95 -8.06
N ARG A 100 5.45 9.11 -9.09
CA ARG A 100 4.46 9.02 -10.19
C ARG A 100 3.10 8.55 -9.68
N LEU A 101 3.06 7.54 -8.82
CA LEU A 101 1.82 7.02 -8.25
C LEU A 101 1.10 8.09 -7.43
N LEU A 102 1.82 8.70 -6.48
CA LEU A 102 1.27 9.76 -5.62
C LEU A 102 0.78 10.93 -6.48
N GLY A 103 1.57 11.38 -7.45
CA GLY A 103 1.16 12.42 -8.40
C GLY A 103 -0.14 12.06 -9.15
N THR A 104 -0.28 10.81 -9.57
CA THR A 104 -1.47 10.31 -10.28
C THR A 104 -2.71 10.35 -9.38
N VAL A 105 -2.64 9.80 -8.16
CA VAL A 105 -3.80 9.72 -7.26
C VAL A 105 -4.18 11.07 -6.66
N PHE A 106 -3.21 11.94 -6.35
CA PHE A 106 -3.48 13.30 -5.92
C PHE A 106 -4.10 14.14 -7.05
N ALA A 107 -3.59 14.03 -8.28
CA ALA A 107 -4.19 14.70 -9.43
C ALA A 107 -5.63 14.21 -9.67
N TRP A 108 -5.87 12.90 -9.54
CA TRP A 108 -7.23 12.33 -9.64
C TRP A 108 -8.18 12.91 -8.58
N GLN A 109 -7.72 13.02 -7.33
CA GLN A 109 -8.49 13.59 -6.22
C GLN A 109 -8.74 15.09 -6.43
N ALA A 110 -7.74 15.84 -6.89
CA ALA A 110 -7.85 17.28 -7.15
C ALA A 110 -8.73 17.62 -8.36
N ALA A 111 -8.83 16.71 -9.34
CA ALA A 111 -9.56 16.95 -10.58
C ALA A 111 -11.06 17.17 -10.39
N GLN A 112 -11.64 16.69 -9.29
CA GLN A 112 -13.06 16.91 -8.99
C GLN A 112 -13.30 17.02 -7.48
N GLU A 113 -13.99 18.08 -7.08
CA GLU A 113 -14.41 18.28 -5.70
C GLU A 113 -15.22 17.08 -5.18
N GLY A 114 -14.95 16.69 -3.94
CA GLY A 114 -15.59 15.56 -3.28
C GLY A 114 -14.98 14.20 -3.59
N ARG A 115 -14.01 14.08 -4.51
CA ARG A 115 -13.26 12.83 -4.68
C ARG A 115 -12.43 12.51 -3.44
N LYS A 116 -12.34 11.21 -3.11
CA LYS A 116 -11.56 10.69 -1.97
C LYS A 116 -10.71 9.52 -2.40
N CYS A 117 -9.40 9.58 -2.13
CA CYS A 117 -8.48 8.48 -2.34
C CYS A 117 -8.01 7.92 -0.99
N ILE A 118 -7.81 6.60 -0.93
CA ILE A 118 -7.28 5.87 0.21
C ILE A 118 -6.22 4.92 -0.33
N LEU A 119 -5.07 4.88 0.34
CA LEU A 119 -4.01 3.93 0.03
C LEU A 119 -3.95 2.83 1.08
N VAL A 120 -3.76 1.59 0.67
CA VAL A 120 -3.67 0.44 1.57
C VAL A 120 -2.46 -0.41 1.21
N GLY A 121 -1.67 -0.81 2.20
CA GLY A 121 -0.56 -1.74 2.01
C GLY A 121 -0.36 -2.68 3.20
N GLY A 122 0.49 -3.69 3.05
CA GLY A 122 0.74 -4.71 4.07
C GLY A 122 2.18 -5.17 4.11
N ASP A 123 2.41 -6.48 4.24
CA ASP A 123 3.71 -7.17 4.17
C ASP A 123 4.70 -6.90 5.31
N VAL A 124 4.87 -5.65 5.75
CA VAL A 124 5.87 -5.22 6.75
C VAL A 124 5.56 -5.63 8.19
N HIS A 125 4.52 -6.45 8.39
CA HIS A 125 4.10 -7.01 9.67
C HIS A 125 3.83 -5.98 10.79
N THR A 126 3.49 -4.74 10.47
CA THR A 126 3.26 -3.70 11.47
C THR A 126 2.02 -2.88 11.12
N GLY A 127 1.29 -2.42 12.13
CA GLY A 127 0.11 -1.58 11.95
C GLY A 127 0.48 -0.11 11.97
N ILE A 128 0.24 0.61 10.88
CA ILE A 128 0.55 2.05 10.81
C ILE A 128 -0.59 2.77 10.09
N GLU A 129 -1.14 3.79 10.74
CA GLU A 129 -1.99 4.78 10.07
C GLU A 129 -1.11 5.94 9.64
N SER A 130 -1.20 6.36 8.39
CA SER A 130 -0.40 7.47 7.88
C SER A 130 -1.28 8.48 7.17
N VAL A 131 -0.85 9.73 7.19
CA VAL A 131 -1.41 10.78 6.34
C VAL A 131 -0.32 11.23 5.37
N ILE A 132 -0.57 11.08 4.08
CA ILE A 132 0.30 11.60 3.02
C ILE A 132 -0.26 12.94 2.57
N ARG A 133 0.62 13.93 2.41
CA ARG A 133 0.28 15.32 2.09
C ARG A 133 0.97 15.71 0.79
N ASP A 134 0.25 16.40 -0.08
CA ASP A 134 0.77 16.95 -1.32
C ASP A 134 0.90 18.47 -1.20
N ALA A 135 2.13 18.99 -1.24
CA ALA A 135 2.41 20.41 -1.15
C ALA A 135 1.88 21.21 -2.35
N GLU A 136 1.68 20.57 -3.51
CA GLU A 136 1.20 21.23 -4.73
C GLU A 136 -0.32 21.46 -4.69
N THR A 137 -1.08 20.44 -4.27
CA THR A 137 -2.55 20.51 -4.24
C THR A 137 -3.10 20.93 -2.86
N GLY A 138 -2.29 20.85 -1.80
CA GLY A 138 -2.72 21.05 -0.42
C GLY A 138 -3.61 19.93 0.11
N LEU A 139 -3.78 18.84 -0.64
CA LEU A 139 -4.64 17.72 -0.29
C LEU A 139 -3.92 16.69 0.58
N GLU A 140 -4.72 15.84 1.20
CA GLU A 140 -4.29 14.73 2.03
C GLU A 140 -4.91 13.42 1.52
N ILE A 141 -4.17 12.33 1.66
CA ILE A 141 -4.62 10.97 1.39
C ILE A 141 -4.28 10.10 2.59
N PRO A 142 -5.27 9.45 3.24
CA PRO A 142 -5.01 8.45 4.27
C PRO A 142 -4.34 7.22 3.66
N HIS A 143 -3.36 6.69 4.38
CA HIS A 143 -2.62 5.50 4.01
C HIS A 143 -2.60 4.53 5.18
N LEU A 144 -3.17 3.34 4.96
CA LEU A 144 -3.33 2.30 5.97
C LEU A 144 -2.34 1.18 5.70
N THR A 145 -1.43 0.94 6.64
CA THR A 145 -0.55 -0.24 6.63
C THR A 145 -1.14 -1.30 7.53
N THR A 146 -1.65 -2.37 6.94
CA THR A 146 -2.20 -3.50 7.68
C THR A 146 -1.09 -4.40 8.20
N SER A 147 -1.20 -4.79 9.46
CA SER A 147 -0.34 -5.81 10.08
C SER A 147 -0.77 -7.23 9.66
N PRO A 148 -0.07 -8.30 10.08
CA PRO A 148 -0.48 -9.65 9.74
C PRO A 148 -1.65 -10.11 10.61
N ILE A 149 -2.54 -10.93 10.03
CA ILE A 149 -3.66 -11.55 10.76
C ILE A 149 -3.19 -12.72 11.64
N THR A 150 -2.21 -13.49 11.18
CA THR A 150 -1.76 -14.73 11.84
C THR A 150 -0.25 -14.79 12.09
N ASN A 151 0.53 -13.88 11.52
CA ASN A 151 1.98 -13.81 11.74
C ASN A 151 2.33 -12.96 12.98
N HIS A 152 3.61 -12.91 13.33
CA HIS A 152 4.14 -12.05 14.37
C HIS A 152 4.01 -10.57 13.97
N VAL A 153 3.71 -9.70 14.94
CA VAL A 153 3.73 -8.25 14.74
C VAL A 153 5.16 -7.75 14.94
N ALA A 154 5.73 -7.16 13.90
CA ALA A 154 7.10 -6.66 13.89
C ALA A 154 7.24 -5.34 14.67
N GLY A 155 8.48 -5.03 15.06
CA GLY A 155 8.82 -3.72 15.60
C GLY A 155 8.75 -2.62 14.55
N TYR A 156 8.60 -1.38 15.02
CA TYR A 156 8.64 -0.20 14.19
C TYR A 156 9.96 0.54 14.38
N PHE A 157 10.70 0.73 13.29
CA PHE A 157 12.04 1.33 13.29
C PHE A 157 12.16 2.53 12.35
N ASN A 158 11.08 2.84 11.63
CA ASN A 158 11.05 3.93 10.68
C ASN A 158 10.86 5.27 11.41
N LYS A 159 11.22 6.37 10.74
CA LYS A 159 10.90 7.71 11.25
C LYS A 159 9.39 7.97 11.15
N ASN A 160 8.82 8.65 12.15
CA ASN A 160 7.39 9.02 12.13
C ASN A 160 7.04 10.02 11.03
N THR A 161 8.00 10.76 10.49
CA THR A 161 7.77 11.73 9.42
C THR A 161 8.83 11.60 8.35
N GLY A 162 8.48 11.98 7.13
CA GLY A 162 9.41 12.00 6.01
C GLY A 162 8.85 12.68 4.77
N GLN A 163 9.63 12.63 3.69
CA GLN A 163 9.30 13.24 2.41
C GLN A 163 9.79 12.40 1.22
N ILE A 164 9.07 12.49 0.10
CA ILE A 164 9.44 11.96 -1.22
C ILE A 164 9.59 13.17 -2.13
N GLY A 165 10.83 13.42 -2.56
CA GLY A 165 11.22 14.68 -3.17
C GLY A 165 10.85 15.90 -2.31
N GLU A 166 10.44 16.98 -2.96
CA GLU A 166 10.00 18.23 -2.33
C GLU A 166 8.48 18.34 -2.23
N ARG A 167 7.73 17.42 -2.86
CA ARG A 167 6.28 17.54 -3.06
C ARG A 167 5.47 16.78 -2.03
N PHE A 168 5.85 15.55 -1.70
CA PHE A 168 5.05 14.69 -0.83
C PHE A 168 5.70 14.56 0.53
N SER A 169 4.90 14.72 1.58
CA SER A 169 5.32 14.43 2.95
C SER A 169 4.35 13.47 3.63
N TRP A 170 4.78 12.81 4.70
CA TRP A 170 3.90 11.95 5.48
C TRP A 170 4.17 12.05 6.97
N GLU A 171 3.16 11.63 7.73
CA GLU A 171 3.22 11.41 9.16
C GLU A 171 2.62 10.03 9.48
N HIS A 172 3.32 9.25 10.28
CA HIS A 172 2.98 7.90 10.71
C HIS A 172 2.52 7.90 12.17
N ASN A 173 1.42 7.20 12.40
CA ASN A 173 0.91 6.81 13.70
C ASN A 173 1.02 5.28 13.83
N TRP A 174 2.12 4.83 14.44
CA TRP A 174 2.34 3.40 14.68
C TRP A 174 1.43 2.89 15.79
N LEU A 175 0.74 1.77 15.54
CA LEU A 175 -0.25 1.24 16.47
C LEU A 175 0.35 0.54 17.69
N GLY A 176 1.63 0.14 17.64
CA GLY A 176 2.30 -0.65 18.67
C GLY A 176 2.42 -2.13 18.30
N ARG A 177 3.20 -2.89 19.09
CA ARG A 177 3.46 -4.33 18.83
C ARG A 177 2.33 -5.26 19.26
N GLU A 178 1.42 -4.77 20.11
CA GLU A 178 0.38 -5.60 20.73
C GLU A 178 -0.88 -5.71 19.88
N TRP A 179 -0.86 -5.14 18.67
CA TRP A 179 -2.04 -5.03 17.82
C TRP A 179 -1.78 -5.65 16.46
N ARG A 180 -2.48 -6.76 16.21
CA ARG A 180 -2.86 -7.14 14.85
C ARG A 180 -3.98 -6.21 14.37
N ASN A 181 -4.22 -6.14 13.06
CA ASN A 181 -5.26 -5.29 12.49
C ASN A 181 -5.60 -5.65 11.05
N TRP A 182 -6.75 -5.16 10.61
CA TRP A 182 -7.14 -5.03 9.21
C TRP A 182 -7.65 -3.62 8.94
N ALA A 183 -7.71 -3.23 7.66
CA ALA A 183 -8.30 -1.97 7.25
C ALA A 183 -9.83 -2.11 7.09
N GLU A 184 -10.58 -1.17 7.65
CA GLU A 184 -12.00 -0.97 7.39
C GLU A 184 -12.17 0.35 6.66
N ILE A 185 -12.86 0.32 5.51
CA ILE A 185 -13.17 1.49 4.70
C ILE A 185 -14.69 1.54 4.52
N ASN A 186 -15.32 2.48 5.23
CA ASN A 186 -16.75 2.74 5.12
C ASN A 186 -16.96 3.90 4.15
N VAL A 187 -17.83 3.71 3.17
CA VAL A 187 -18.12 4.70 2.14
C VAL A 187 -19.62 4.97 2.11
N ASP A 188 -19.99 6.22 2.41
CA ASP A 188 -21.37 6.69 2.37
C ASP A 188 -21.57 7.62 1.17
N LEU A 189 -22.56 7.28 0.33
CA LEU A 189 -22.91 7.98 -0.89
C LEU A 189 -24.38 8.42 -0.80
N GLU A 190 -24.63 9.64 -0.30
CA GLU A 190 -25.98 10.20 -0.15
C GLU A 190 -26.10 11.54 -0.86
N ASP A 191 -27.13 11.71 -1.71
CA ASP A 191 -27.49 12.98 -2.36
C ASP A 191 -26.32 13.77 -3.00
N GLY A 192 -25.33 13.05 -3.56
CA GLY A 192 -24.14 13.65 -4.17
C GLY A 192 -23.02 14.02 -3.20
N ARG A 193 -23.21 13.84 -1.88
CA ARG A 193 -22.16 13.87 -0.86
C ARG A 193 -21.40 12.53 -0.86
N VAL A 194 -20.10 12.62 -0.63
CA VAL A 194 -19.20 11.48 -0.51
C VAL A 194 -18.51 11.58 0.84
N GLU A 195 -18.79 10.63 1.73
CA GLU A 195 -18.08 10.49 3.00
C GLU A 195 -17.29 9.19 2.99
N VAL A 196 -16.06 9.26 3.51
CA VAL A 196 -15.21 8.07 3.64
C VAL A 196 -14.56 8.09 4.99
N GLU A 197 -14.77 7.03 5.76
CA GLU A 197 -14.03 6.72 6.97
C GLU A 197 -13.13 5.52 6.68
N ALA A 198 -11.81 5.70 6.84
CA ALA A 198 -10.83 4.65 6.65
C ALA A 198 -9.98 4.53 7.93
N LYS A 199 -9.93 3.35 8.53
CA LYS A 199 -9.24 3.11 9.80
C LYS A 199 -8.65 1.70 9.90
N LEU A 200 -7.69 1.52 10.80
CA LEU A 200 -7.25 0.19 11.20
C LEU A 200 -8.07 -0.30 12.41
N VAL A 201 -8.74 -1.44 12.23
CA VAL A 201 -9.42 -2.14 13.33
C VAL A 201 -8.41 -3.04 14.03
N LYS A 202 -8.22 -2.83 15.33
CA LYS A 202 -7.19 -3.51 16.12
C LYS A 202 -7.72 -4.77 16.77
N VAL A 203 -6.87 -5.79 16.83
CA VAL A 203 -7.07 -7.03 17.56
C VAL A 203 -5.84 -7.32 18.38
N SER A 204 -6.02 -7.60 19.67
CA SER A 204 -4.89 -7.87 20.55
C SER A 204 -4.14 -9.12 20.09
N THR A 205 -2.81 -9.09 20.15
CA THR A 205 -1.99 -10.29 19.94
C THR A 205 -2.29 -11.39 20.96
N ASP A 206 -2.85 -11.04 22.12
CA ASP A 206 -3.17 -11.96 23.20
C ASP A 206 -4.46 -12.77 22.95
N GLU A 207 -5.37 -12.26 22.11
CA GLU A 207 -6.66 -12.91 21.84
C GLU A 207 -6.53 -14.27 21.12
N TYR A 208 -5.39 -14.54 20.49
CA TYR A 208 -5.10 -15.78 19.76
C TYR A 208 -3.73 -16.37 20.10
N ALA A 209 -3.25 -16.18 21.34
CA ALA A 209 -1.95 -16.67 21.79
C ALA A 209 -1.87 -18.21 21.89
N GLU A 210 -3.00 -18.92 21.83
CA GLU A 210 -3.02 -20.39 21.80
C GLU A 210 -3.07 -20.93 20.37
N MET A 211 -1.90 -21.23 19.82
CA MET A 211 -1.71 -22.45 19.04
C MET A 211 -0.37 -23.04 19.45
N ASP A 212 -0.41 -24.13 20.23
CA ASP A 212 0.68 -25.11 20.27
C ASP A 212 0.97 -25.49 18.81
N TRP A 213 1.96 -24.80 18.23
CA TRP A 213 2.54 -25.22 16.98
C TRP A 213 3.10 -26.62 17.22
N CYS A 214 2.65 -27.60 16.43
CA CYS A 214 3.15 -28.96 16.52
C CYS A 214 4.68 -28.96 16.41
N SER A 215 5.38 -28.96 17.54
CA SER A 215 6.78 -29.31 17.61
C SER A 215 6.85 -30.83 17.41
N SER A 216 6.75 -31.28 16.17
CA SER A 216 7.19 -32.62 15.81
C SER A 216 8.69 -32.60 15.60
N ASP A 217 9.42 -32.33 16.68
CA ASP A 217 10.81 -32.76 16.81
C ASP A 217 10.80 -33.90 17.84
N GLU A 218 10.32 -35.06 17.40
CA GLU A 218 10.80 -36.32 17.98
C GLU A 218 12.26 -36.43 17.56
N GLU A 219 13.15 -36.14 18.52
CA GLU A 219 14.58 -36.38 18.43
C GLU A 219 14.83 -37.90 18.28
N ASP A 220 15.45 -38.31 17.17
CA ASP A 220 16.23 -39.56 17.04
C ASP A 220 17.73 -39.23 16.97
#